data_AF-B8XH02-F1
#
_entry.id   AF-B8XH02-F1
#
_cell.length_a   1.000
_cell.length_b   1.000
_cell.length_c   1.000
_cell.angle_alpha   90.00
_cell.angle_beta   90.00
_cell.angle_gamma   90.00
#
_symmetry.space_group_name_H-M   'P 1'
#
loop_
_entity.id
_entity.type
_entity.pdbx_description
1 polymer ?
#
loop_
_entity_poly.entity_id
_entity_poly.type
_entity_poly.pdbx_seq_one_letter_code
_entity_poly.pdbx_strand_id
1 'polypeptide(L)'
;MKILTVFMIFIANFLSMMQVFSLKDRFLISNGDYELCLYQESLYEMCETLCIDQNASDGFCRQPHCFCTDVPDNYADKPNTQ
;
A
#
# COMPACT_ATOMS: atom_id res chain seq x y z
N MET A 1 -42.44 3.24 6.85
CA MET A 1 -41.59 3.99 5.89
C MET A 1 -40.40 4.71 6.52
N LYS A 2 -40.43 5.15 7.80
CA LYS A 2 -39.28 5.84 8.44
C LYS A 2 -38.10 4.95 8.85
N ILE A 3 -38.35 3.66 9.12
CA ILE A 3 -37.32 2.71 9.60
C ILE A 3 -36.35 2.32 8.48
N LEU A 4 -36.84 2.16 7.25
CA LEU A 4 -36.04 1.76 6.08
C LEU A 4 -35.01 2.83 5.69
N THR A 5 -35.38 4.11 5.78
CA THR A 5 -34.48 5.24 5.50
C THR A 5 -33.37 5.37 6.54
N VAL A 6 -33.66 5.10 7.82
CA VAL A 6 -32.63 5.10 8.89
C VAL A 6 -31.64 3.96 8.69
N PHE A 7 -32.13 2.78 8.29
CA PHE A 7 -31.28 1.62 8.00
C PHE A 7 -30.32 1.88 6.82
N MET A 8 -30.81 2.53 5.75
CA MET A 8 -29.99 2.91 4.59
C MET A 8 -28.87 3.89 4.95
N ILE A 9 -29.16 4.89 5.80
CA ILE A 9 -28.15 5.86 6.26
C ILE A 9 -27.08 5.17 7.13
N PHE A 10 -27.48 4.23 7.98
CA PHE A 10 -26.54 3.44 8.78
C PHE A 10 -25.62 2.58 7.93
N ILE A 11 -26.17 1.89 6.91
CA ILE A 11 -25.38 1.05 6.00
C ILE A 11 -24.42 1.90 5.17
N ALA A 12 -24.84 3.06 4.68
CA ALA A 12 -23.96 3.96 3.93
C ALA A 12 -22.77 4.45 4.79
N ASN A 13 -23.02 4.89 6.03
CA ASN A 13 -21.95 5.28 6.95
C ASN A 13 -21.02 4.10 7.30
N PHE A 14 -21.58 2.90 7.46
CA PHE A 14 -20.82 1.70 7.76
C PHE A 14 -19.95 1.24 6.58
N LEU A 15 -20.46 1.29 5.34
CA LEU A 15 -19.71 1.00 4.12
C LEU A 15 -18.60 2.03 3.88
N SER A 16 -18.85 3.32 4.16
CA SER A 16 -17.81 4.35 4.13
C SER A 16 -16.73 4.13 5.20
N MET A 17 -17.07 3.52 6.34
CA MET A 17 -16.08 3.08 7.35
C MET A 17 -15.37 1.77 6.98
N MET A 18 -15.97 0.88 6.19
CA MET A 18 -15.30 -0.34 5.71
C MET A 18 -14.33 -0.07 4.55
N GLN A 19 -14.44 1.09 3.89
CA GLN A 19 -13.40 1.60 2.98
C GLN A 19 -12.15 2.08 3.72
N VAL A 20 -12.05 1.87 5.04
CA VAL A 20 -10.80 1.97 5.81
C VAL A 20 -9.87 0.86 5.32
N PHE A 21 -9.26 1.15 4.19
CA PHE A 21 -8.00 0.69 3.63
C PHE A 21 -7.59 -0.71 4.07
N SER A 22 -7.82 -1.69 3.20
CA SER A 22 -7.04 -2.93 3.23
C SER A 22 -5.60 -2.54 2.89
N LEU A 23 -4.80 -2.43 3.95
CA LEU A 23 -3.37 -2.18 3.93
C LEU A 23 -2.68 -3.55 3.89
N LYS A 24 -1.65 -3.70 3.05
CA LYS A 24 -0.89 -4.94 2.94
C LYS A 24 0.60 -4.67 2.77
N ASP A 25 1.40 -5.48 3.43
CA ASP A 25 2.85 -5.50 3.26
C ASP A 25 3.22 -6.18 1.95
N ARG A 26 4.12 -5.57 1.18
CA ARG A 26 4.51 -6.08 -0.16
C ARG A 26 5.85 -5.50 -0.63
N PHE A 27 6.43 -6.14 -1.65
CA PHE A 27 7.60 -5.58 -2.33
C PHE A 27 7.20 -4.38 -3.20
N LEU A 28 8.04 -3.35 -3.19
CA LEU A 28 7.84 -2.15 -4.00
C LEU A 28 8.00 -2.47 -5.49
N ILE A 29 7.08 -1.99 -6.30
CA ILE A 29 7.08 -2.11 -7.76
C ILE A 29 7.21 -0.71 -8.37
N SER A 30 8.36 -0.43 -8.98
CA SER A 30 8.64 0.84 -9.65
C SER A 30 8.87 0.58 -11.12
N ASN A 31 8.28 1.40 -11.99
CA ASN A 31 8.38 1.24 -13.45
C ASN A 31 7.99 -0.16 -13.97
N GLY A 32 7.16 -0.89 -13.23
CA GLY A 32 6.72 -2.23 -13.59
C GLY A 32 7.65 -3.36 -13.17
N ASP A 33 8.73 -3.09 -12.44
CA ASP A 33 9.65 -4.10 -11.89
C ASP A 33 9.82 -3.93 -10.37
N TYR A 34 10.35 -4.95 -9.69
CA TYR A 34 10.67 -4.83 -8.25
C TYR A 34 11.81 -3.85 -8.03
N GLU A 35 11.62 -2.87 -7.16
CA GLU A 35 12.66 -1.89 -6.84
C GLU A 35 13.81 -2.58 -6.09
N LEU A 36 15.03 -2.40 -6.60
CA LEU A 36 16.23 -3.03 -6.06
C LEU A 36 16.83 -2.23 -4.91
N CYS A 37 17.30 -2.94 -3.90
CA CYS A 37 18.09 -2.39 -2.82
C CYS A 37 19.31 -3.28 -2.57
N LEU A 38 20.50 -2.67 -2.63
CA LEU A 38 21.78 -3.32 -2.32
C LEU A 38 22.28 -2.81 -0.97
N TYR A 39 23.15 -3.56 -0.29
CA TYR A 39 23.80 -3.12 0.97
C TYR A 39 24.85 -2.03 0.64
N GLN A 40 24.44 -0.95 -0.01
CA GLN A 40 25.16 0.31 -0.04
C GLN A 40 24.49 1.21 1.00
N GLU A 41 25.31 1.84 1.84
CA GLU A 41 24.93 2.53 3.08
C GLU A 41 23.95 3.72 2.91
N SER A 42 23.41 3.97 1.72
CA SER A 42 22.42 5.02 1.42
C SER A 42 21.10 4.54 0.82
N LEU A 43 20.97 3.23 0.48
CA LEU A 43 19.77 2.71 -0.20
C LEU A 43 18.62 2.37 0.75
N TYR A 44 18.87 2.35 2.07
CA TYR A 44 17.82 2.14 3.08
C TYR A 44 16.85 3.32 3.13
N GLU A 45 17.37 4.55 3.22
CA GLU A 45 16.58 5.78 3.20
C GLU A 45 15.79 5.92 1.89
N MET A 46 16.32 5.36 0.80
CA MET A 46 15.64 5.35 -0.50
C MET A 46 14.40 4.45 -0.50
N CYS A 47 14.47 3.23 0.06
CA CYS A 47 13.28 2.36 0.15
C CYS A 47 12.18 2.98 1.02
N GLU A 48 12.54 3.55 2.18
CA GLU A 48 11.58 4.22 3.07
C GLU A 48 10.87 5.36 2.34
N THR A 49 11.64 6.27 1.73
CA THR A 49 11.10 7.40 0.97
C THR A 49 10.17 6.95 -0.16
N LEU A 50 10.61 5.97 -0.95
CA LEU A 50 9.81 5.46 -2.07
C LEU A 50 8.52 4.76 -1.60
N CYS A 51 8.54 4.05 -0.49
CA CYS A 51 7.35 3.44 0.10
C CYS A 51 6.37 4.51 0.61
N ILE A 52 6.86 5.54 1.29
CA ILE A 52 6.04 6.66 1.79
C ILE A 52 5.36 7.41 0.62
N ASP A 53 6.07 7.61 -0.50
CA ASP A 53 5.49 8.19 -1.73
C ASP A 53 4.31 7.37 -2.29
N GLN A 54 4.22 6.07 -1.96
CA GLN A 54 3.09 5.20 -2.30
C GLN A 54 2.01 5.13 -1.21
N ASN A 55 2.04 6.03 -0.22
CA ASN A 55 1.19 6.03 0.97
C ASN A 55 1.34 4.77 1.85
N ALA A 56 2.53 4.15 1.86
CA ALA A 56 2.87 3.11 2.84
C ALA A 56 3.17 3.73 4.22
N SER A 57 3.16 2.91 5.27
CA SER A 57 3.56 3.34 6.62
C SER A 57 5.09 3.46 6.76
N ASP A 58 5.83 2.51 6.18
CA ASP A 58 7.29 2.41 6.28
C ASP A 58 7.85 1.61 5.08
N GLY A 59 9.17 1.65 4.89
CA GLY A 59 9.88 0.93 3.86
C GLY A 59 11.31 0.58 4.25
N PHE A 60 11.73 -0.65 3.95
CA PHE A 60 13.09 -1.08 4.23
C PHE A 60 13.64 -2.00 3.15
N CYS A 61 14.96 -2.12 3.12
CA CYS A 61 15.62 -3.03 2.20
C CYS A 61 15.53 -4.48 2.71
N ARG A 62 14.75 -5.32 2.02
CA ARG A 62 14.74 -6.78 2.20
C ARG A 62 15.41 -7.42 1.00
N GLN A 63 16.74 -7.52 1.09
CA GLN A 63 17.57 -7.81 -0.07
C GLN A 63 17.08 -8.99 -0.93
N PRO A 64 17.08 -8.82 -2.27
CA PRO A 64 17.62 -7.67 -3.00
C PRO A 64 16.59 -6.55 -3.29
N HIS A 65 15.40 -6.54 -2.66
CA HIS A 65 14.31 -5.63 -3.05
C HIS A 65 13.80 -4.76 -1.89
N CYS A 66 13.25 -3.59 -2.21
CA CYS A 66 12.54 -2.77 -1.23
C CYS A 66 11.22 -3.44 -0.81
N PHE A 67 10.94 -3.41 0.49
CA PHE A 67 9.73 -3.96 1.09
C PHE A 67 9.01 -2.84 1.85
N CYS A 68 7.74 -2.65 1.55
CA CYS A 68 6.89 -1.62 2.14
C CYS A 68 5.85 -2.26 3.07
N THR A 69 5.51 -1.57 4.16
CA THR A 69 4.45 -1.99 5.09
C THR A 69 3.21 -1.15 4.90
N ASP A 70 2.05 -1.76 5.16
CA ASP A 70 0.75 -1.08 5.09
C ASP A 70 0.47 -0.37 3.74
N VAL A 71 0.81 -0.99 2.61
CA VAL A 71 0.56 -0.37 1.29
C VAL A 71 -0.93 -0.48 0.94
N PRO A 72 -1.60 0.61 0.51
CA PRO A 72 -3.00 0.57 0.12
C PRO A 72 -3.25 -0.33 -1.10
N ASP A 73 -4.43 -0.93 -1.16
CA ASP A 73 -4.81 -1.86 -2.23
C ASP A 73 -4.92 -1.26 -3.65
N ASN A 74 -4.83 0.06 -3.79
CA ASN A 74 -4.81 0.74 -5.10
C ASN A 74 -3.43 0.68 -5.79
N TYR A 75 -2.44 0.06 -5.16
CA TYR A 75 -1.08 -0.09 -5.67
C TYR A 75 -0.90 -1.40 -6.46
N ALA A 76 0.07 -1.42 -7.39
CA ALA A 76 0.40 -2.58 -8.20
C ALA A 76 0.70 -3.81 -7.32
N ASP A 77 0.11 -4.94 -7.66
CA ASP A 77 0.27 -6.22 -6.95
C ASP A 77 1.33 -7.13 -7.58
N LYS A 78 1.67 -6.88 -8.84
CA LYS A 78 2.68 -7.64 -9.61
C LYS A 78 3.41 -6.74 -10.61
N PRO A 79 4.68 -7.06 -10.93
CA PRO A 79 5.39 -6.40 -12.01
C PRO A 79 4.66 -6.59 -13.34
N ASN A 80 4.86 -5.66 -14.27
CA ASN A 80 4.42 -5.80 -15.64
C ASN A 80 5.25 -6.93 -16.25
N THR A 81 4.67 -8.11 -16.37
CA THR A 81 5.26 -9.24 -17.13
C THR A 81 5.90 -8.71 -18.42
N GLN A 82 7.22 -8.82 -18.53
CA GLN A 82 7.90 -8.78 -19.82
C GLN A 82 7.52 -10.01 -20.65
#